data_AF-A0A7S2S221-F1
#
_entry.id   AF-A0A7S2S221-F1
#
_cell.length_a   1.000
_cell.length_b   1.000
_cell.length_c   1.000
_cell.angle_alpha   90.00
_cell.angle_beta   90.00
_cell.angle_gamma   90.00
#
_symmetry.space_group_name_H-M   'P 1'
#
loop_
_entity.id
_entity.type
_entity.pdbx_description
1 polymer ?
#
loop_
_entity_poly.entity_id
_entity_poly.type
_entity_poly.pdbx_seq_one_letter_code
_entity_poly.pdbx_strand_id
1 'polypeptide(L)'
;MHEYGYQILEALVTEMMPDAKMKASLNEINASKRLKEAASHKAEADKIRQVKEAEADAEARYLSGLGVARQRRAIVQGLQESVTVFSEEVDGATPKDVMDILLLSQYFDTLSVVGANNLILEHDPATVADLQAQVGNSFLRSK
;
A
#
# COMPACT_ATOMS: atom_id res chain seq x y z
N MET A 1 50.72 24.89 80.50
CA MET A 1 50.87 25.68 79.25
C MET A 1 50.17 24.89 78.15
N HIS A 2 49.09 25.42 77.59
CA HIS A 2 48.27 24.70 76.60
C HIS A 2 48.83 24.87 75.19
N GLU A 3 49.01 23.74 74.51
CA GLU A 3 49.43 23.64 73.13
C GLU A 3 48.25 23.98 72.22
N TYR A 4 48.37 25.08 71.48
CA TYR A 4 47.36 25.51 70.52
C TYR A 4 47.72 24.98 69.13
N GLY A 5 46.77 24.34 68.45
CA GLY A 5 46.91 23.89 67.07
C GLY A 5 45.55 23.53 66.48
N TYR A 6 45.34 23.85 65.20
CA TYR A 6 44.16 23.44 64.44
C TYR A 6 44.55 22.32 63.47
N GLN A 7 43.76 21.25 63.43
CA GLN A 7 43.90 20.17 62.44
C GLN A 7 42.77 20.30 61.42
N ILE A 8 43.11 20.70 60.19
CA ILE A 8 42.15 20.76 59.08
C ILE A 8 42.04 19.33 58.50
N LEU A 9 40.87 18.71 58.63
CA LEU A 9 40.62 17.34 58.14
C LEU A 9 40.33 17.32 56.64
N GLU A 10 39.46 18.22 56.17
CA GLU A 10 39.13 18.41 54.76
C GLU A 10 38.78 19.88 54.52
N ALA A 11 39.14 20.38 53.33
CA ALA A 11 38.76 21.70 52.86
C ALA A 11 37.93 21.55 51.59
N LEU A 12 36.66 21.93 51.65
CA LEU A 12 35.78 21.92 50.49
C LEU A 12 36.12 23.11 49.59
N VAL A 13 36.45 22.83 48.33
CA VAL A 13 36.59 23.89 47.33
C VAL A 13 35.20 24.46 47.06
N THR A 14 34.94 25.67 47.52
CA THR A 14 33.63 26.32 47.41
C THR A 14 33.35 26.84 46.02
N GLU A 15 34.37 27.29 45.28
CA GLU A 15 34.19 27.77 43.91
C GLU A 15 35.50 27.71 43.09
N MET A 16 35.43 27.16 41.88
CA MET A 16 36.47 27.31 40.85
C MET A 16 35.83 27.93 39.62
N MET A 17 36.23 29.15 39.28
CA MET A 17 35.77 29.82 38.07
C MET A 17 36.86 29.72 37.00
N PRO A 18 36.67 28.91 35.93
CA PRO A 18 37.56 28.95 34.79
C PRO A 18 37.42 30.29 34.05
N ASP A 19 38.45 30.65 33.27
CA ASP A 19 38.42 31.86 32.45
C ASP A 19 37.18 31.90 31.55
N ALA A 20 36.60 33.10 31.37
CA ALA A 20 35.35 33.27 30.64
C ALA A 20 35.43 32.72 29.20
N LYS A 21 36.61 32.83 28.57
CA LYS A 21 36.85 32.28 27.22
C LYS A 21 36.81 30.75 27.23
N MET A 22 37.43 30.12 28.24
CA MET A 22 37.42 28.67 28.40
C MET A 22 36.01 28.13 28.65
N LYS A 23 35.22 28.79 29.50
CA LYS A 23 33.82 28.40 29.78
C LYS A 23 32.95 28.46 28.53
N ALA A 24 33.08 29.52 27.74
CA ALA A 24 32.35 29.67 26.48
C ALA A 24 32.72 28.56 25.48
N SER A 25 34.01 28.29 25.27
CA SER A 25 34.47 27.23 24.37
C SER A 25 34.04 25.84 24.83
N LEU A 26 34.09 25.55 26.14
CA LEU A 26 33.62 24.28 26.69
C LEU A 26 32.11 24.07 26.46
N ASN A 27 31.31 25.12 26.66
CA ASN A 27 29.88 25.07 26.39
C ASN A 27 29.59 24.84 24.91
N GLU A 28 30.31 25.52 24.02
CA GLU A 28 30.16 25.35 22.57
C GLU A 28 30.55 23.94 22.11
N ILE A 29 31.63 23.37 22.66
CA ILE A 29 32.04 21.98 22.38
C ILE A 29 30.96 20.99 22.82
N ASN A 30 30.41 21.18 24.02
CA ASN A 30 29.38 20.28 24.55
C ASN A 30 28.06 20.43 23.79
N ALA A 31 27.66 21.65 23.42
CA ALA A 31 26.52 21.90 22.56
C ALA A 31 26.70 21.24 21.19
N SER A 32 27.87 21.39 20.57
CA SER A 32 28.18 20.82 19.27
C SER A 32 28.18 19.28 19.29
N LYS A 33 28.74 18.66 20.33
CA LYS A 33 28.69 17.20 20.53
C LYS A 33 27.24 16.71 20.64
N ARG A 34 26.44 17.36 21.48
CA ARG A 34 25.01 17.03 21.64
C ARG A 34 24.22 17.21 20.35
N LEU A 35 24.47 18.29 19.61
CA LEU A 35 23.83 18.54 18.32
C LEU A 35 24.22 17.47 17.28
N LYS A 36 25.50 17.07 17.25
CA LYS A 36 25.98 16.01 16.35
C LYS A 36 25.30 14.67 16.66
N GLU A 37 25.22 14.30 17.94
CA GLU A 37 24.53 13.08 18.37
C GLU A 37 23.04 13.12 18.02
N ALA A 38 22.35 14.23 18.33
CA ALA A 38 20.95 14.42 17.98
C ALA A 38 20.71 14.36 16.46
N ALA A 39 21.59 14.97 15.66
CA ALA A 39 21.50 14.94 14.20
C ALA A 39 21.70 13.52 13.65
N SER A 40 22.64 12.75 14.21
CA SER A 40 22.86 11.35 13.83
C SER A 40 21.62 10.49 14.11
N HIS A 41 21.06 10.61 15.32
CA HIS A 41 19.84 9.88 15.67
C HIS A 41 18.64 10.28 14.82
N LYS A 42 18.49 11.57 14.52
CA LYS A 42 17.43 12.06 13.65
C LYS A 42 17.56 11.52 12.22
N ALA A 43 18.76 11.55 11.65
CA ALA A 43 19.01 11.02 10.31
C ALA A 43 18.73 9.50 10.23
N GLU A 44 19.09 8.75 11.26
CA GLU A 44 18.79 7.32 11.35
C GLU A 44 17.29 7.05 11.48
N ALA A 45 16.58 7.84 12.31
CA ALA A 45 15.13 7.75 12.44
C ALA A 45 14.42 8.06 11.11
N ASP A 46 14.86 9.10 10.39
CA ASP A 46 14.31 9.48 9.09
C ASP A 46 14.53 8.38 8.04
N LYS A 47 15.72 7.76 8.04
CA LYS A 47 16.01 6.60 7.17
C LYS A 47 15.09 5.42 7.47
N ILE A 48 14.93 5.07 8.75
CA ILE A 48 14.06 3.96 9.16
C ILE A 48 12.61 4.26 8.75
N ARG A 49 12.14 5.48 8.99
CA ARG A 49 10.79 5.91 8.61
C ARG A 49 10.56 5.75 7.11
N GLN A 50 11.49 6.24 6.28
CA GLN A 50 11.37 6.16 4.83
C GLN A 50 11.40 4.72 4.30
N VAL A 51 12.28 3.87 4.85
CA VAL A 51 12.34 2.45 4.47
C VAL A 51 11.05 1.73 4.86
N LYS A 52 10.54 1.97 6.08
CA LYS A 52 9.32 1.33 6.56
C LYS A 52 8.08 1.78 5.79
N GLU A 53 8.01 3.06 5.40
CA GLU A 53 6.96 3.58 4.54
C GLU A 53 6.99 2.90 3.16
N ALA A 54 8.18 2.77 2.55
CA ALA A 54 8.33 2.08 1.26
C ALA A 54 8.01 0.57 1.34
N GLU A 55 8.42 -0.11 2.42
CA GLU A 55 8.08 -1.52 2.68
C GLU A 55 6.57 -1.69 2.84
N ALA A 56 5.91 -0.81 3.58
CA ALA A 56 4.47 -0.85 3.79
C ALA A 56 3.69 -0.63 2.47
N ASP A 57 4.13 0.32 1.64
CA ASP A 57 3.53 0.57 0.33
C ASP A 57 3.69 -0.62 -0.63
N ALA A 58 4.86 -1.26 -0.63
CA ALA A 58 5.12 -2.45 -1.44
C ALA A 58 4.22 -3.62 -1.00
N GLU A 59 4.13 -3.86 0.31
CA GLU A 59 3.29 -4.92 0.86
C GLU A 59 1.79 -4.66 0.60
N ALA A 60 1.33 -3.42 0.75
CA ALA A 60 -0.05 -3.05 0.45
C ALA A 60 -0.42 -3.33 -1.01
N ARG A 61 0.47 -2.99 -1.95
CA ARG A 61 0.28 -3.29 -3.38
C ARG A 61 0.29 -4.79 -3.65
N TYR A 62 1.19 -5.53 -3.01
CA TYR A 62 1.26 -6.98 -3.13
C TYR A 62 -0.04 -7.66 -2.65
N LEU A 63 -0.50 -7.30 -1.46
CA LEU A 63 -1.75 -7.83 -0.89
C LEU A 63 -2.97 -7.44 -1.73
N SER A 64 -3.02 -6.22 -2.25
CA SER A 64 -4.08 -5.78 -3.16
C SER A 64 -4.09 -6.60 -4.45
N GLY A 65 -2.92 -6.80 -5.08
CA GLY A 65 -2.78 -7.65 -6.26
C GLY A 65 -3.19 -9.10 -6.00
N LEU A 66 -2.80 -9.66 -4.85
CA LEU A 66 -3.21 -10.99 -4.41
C LEU A 66 -4.73 -11.08 -4.21
N GLY A 67 -5.35 -10.06 -3.62
CA GLY A 67 -6.79 -9.93 -3.45
C GLY A 67 -7.53 -9.95 -4.78
N VAL A 68 -7.10 -9.13 -5.74
CA VAL A 68 -7.68 -9.09 -7.10
C VAL A 68 -7.52 -10.43 -7.81
N ALA A 69 -6.35 -11.07 -7.72
CA ALA A 69 -6.13 -12.38 -8.32
C ALA A 69 -7.04 -13.46 -7.71
N ARG A 70 -7.21 -13.46 -6.39
CA ARG A 70 -8.13 -14.38 -5.68
C ARG A 70 -9.58 -14.12 -6.08
N GLN A 71 -10.00 -12.87 -6.14
CA GLN A 71 -11.34 -12.48 -6.59
C GLN A 71 -11.59 -12.96 -8.03
N ARG A 72 -10.65 -12.73 -8.96
CA ARG A 72 -10.76 -13.20 -10.35
C ARG A 72 -10.89 -14.73 -10.43
N ARG A 73 -10.11 -15.46 -9.63
CA ARG A 73 -10.22 -16.93 -9.56
C ARG A 73 -11.61 -17.37 -9.08
N ALA A 74 -12.11 -16.76 -8.01
CA ALA A 74 -13.44 -17.07 -7.48
C ALA A 74 -14.55 -16.79 -8.50
N ILE A 75 -14.46 -15.68 -9.25
CA ILE A 75 -15.41 -15.34 -10.33
C ILE A 75 -15.38 -16.42 -11.42
N VAL A 76 -14.21 -16.80 -11.92
CA VAL A 76 -14.08 -17.81 -12.98
C VAL A 76 -14.61 -19.17 -12.52
N GLN A 77 -14.30 -19.55 -11.28
CA GLN A 77 -14.78 -20.80 -10.71
C GLN A 77 -16.31 -20.80 -10.56
N GLY A 78 -16.89 -19.70 -10.07
CA GLY A 78 -18.35 -19.57 -9.96
C GLY A 78 -19.04 -19.57 -11.32
N LEU A 79 -18.46 -18.91 -12.33
CA LEU A 79 -19.00 -18.94 -13.69
C LEU A 79 -18.95 -20.35 -14.30
N GLN A 80 -17.86 -21.09 -14.07
CA GLN A 80 -17.74 -22.47 -14.52
C GLN A 80 -18.82 -23.34 -13.88
N GLU A 81 -19.02 -23.24 -12.57
CA GLU A 81 -20.06 -23.96 -11.84
C GLU A 81 -21.46 -23.62 -12.37
N SER A 82 -21.77 -22.32 -12.56
CA SER A 82 -23.04 -21.88 -13.14
C SER A 82 -23.30 -22.46 -14.53
N VAL A 83 -22.27 -22.51 -15.40
CA VAL A 83 -22.40 -23.09 -16.75
C VAL A 83 -22.65 -24.59 -16.69
N THR A 84 -21.97 -25.31 -15.79
CA THR A 84 -22.17 -26.76 -15.61
C THR A 84 -23.58 -27.06 -15.09
N VAL A 85 -24.02 -26.38 -14.03
CA VAL A 85 -25.37 -26.57 -13.45
C VAL A 85 -26.46 -26.30 -14.48
N PHE A 86 -26.37 -25.20 -15.22
CA PHE A 86 -27.38 -24.84 -16.23
C PHE A 86 -27.43 -25.84 -17.40
N SER A 87 -26.27 -26.35 -17.82
CA SER A 87 -26.18 -27.38 -18.87
C SER A 87 -26.75 -28.73 -18.42
N GLU A 88 -26.78 -29.02 -17.13
CA GLU A 88 -27.36 -30.25 -16.57
C GLU A 88 -28.88 -30.14 -16.36
N GLU A 89 -29.39 -28.95 -16.00
CA GLU A 89 -30.82 -28.72 -15.76
C GLU A 89 -31.64 -28.53 -17.05
N VAL A 90 -31.03 -28.03 -18.13
CA VAL A 90 -31.72 -27.72 -19.38
C VAL A 90 -31.28 -28.69 -20.49
N ASP A 91 -32.13 -29.66 -20.79
CA ASP A 91 -31.89 -30.66 -21.83
C ASP A 91 -31.69 -29.99 -23.21
N GLY A 92 -30.49 -30.16 -23.79
CA GLY A 92 -30.12 -29.62 -25.11
C GLY A 92 -29.45 -28.24 -25.10
N ALA A 93 -29.28 -27.59 -23.95
CA ALA A 93 -28.51 -26.34 -23.87
C ALA A 93 -27.00 -26.62 -23.98
N THR A 94 -26.32 -25.95 -24.91
CA THR A 94 -24.85 -26.05 -24.99
C THR A 94 -24.20 -25.01 -24.07
N PRO A 95 -22.98 -25.27 -23.56
CA PRO A 95 -22.22 -24.27 -22.80
C PRO A 95 -22.02 -22.94 -23.55
N LYS A 96 -22.07 -22.96 -24.88
CA LYS A 96 -21.99 -21.77 -25.72
C LYS A 96 -23.25 -20.90 -25.59
N ASP A 97 -24.42 -21.51 -25.58
CA ASP A 97 -25.70 -20.80 -25.46
C ASP A 97 -25.80 -20.08 -24.10
N VAL A 98 -25.29 -20.72 -23.03
CA VAL A 98 -25.22 -20.12 -21.69
C VAL A 98 -24.31 -18.90 -21.67
N MET A 99 -23.14 -18.98 -22.31
CA MET A 99 -22.22 -17.85 -22.43
C MET A 99 -22.84 -16.69 -23.22
N ASP A 100 -23.54 -17.00 -24.31
CA ASP A 100 -24.18 -15.97 -25.15
C ASP A 100 -25.30 -15.23 -24.40
N ILE A 101 -26.11 -15.94 -23.62
CA ILE A 101 -27.12 -15.34 -22.73
C ILE A 101 -26.45 -14.48 -21.64
N LEU A 102 -25.36 -14.96 -21.05
CA LEU A 102 -24.66 -14.24 -19.98
C LEU A 102 -23.99 -12.95 -20.50
N LEU A 103 -23.43 -12.98 -21.71
CA LEU A 103 -22.91 -11.80 -22.41
C LEU A 103 -24.00 -10.76 -22.68
N LEU A 104 -25.18 -11.20 -23.13
CA LEU A 104 -26.33 -10.32 -23.34
C LEU A 104 -26.81 -9.69 -22.02
N SER A 105 -26.90 -10.47 -20.94
CA SER A 105 -27.26 -9.94 -19.62
C SER A 105 -26.25 -8.90 -19.14
N GLN A 106 -24.95 -9.20 -19.24
CA GLN A 106 -23.90 -8.27 -18.81
C GLN A 106 -23.91 -6.99 -19.65
N TYR A 107 -24.23 -7.09 -20.94
CA TYR A 107 -24.40 -5.98 -21.85
C TYR A 107 -25.57 -5.07 -21.44
N PHE A 108 -26.71 -5.64 -21.04
CA PHE A 108 -27.83 -4.85 -20.51
C PHE A 108 -27.55 -4.22 -19.15
N ASP A 109 -26.82 -4.93 -18.27
CA ASP A 109 -26.40 -4.39 -16.98
C ASP A 109 -25.46 -3.19 -17.15
N THR A 110 -24.50 -3.26 -18.09
CA THR A 110 -23.62 -2.12 -18.38
C THR A 110 -24.40 -0.95 -18.98
N LEU A 111 -25.35 -1.21 -19.88
CA LEU A 111 -26.27 -0.18 -20.38
C LEU A 111 -27.10 0.45 -19.26
N SER A 112 -27.59 -0.32 -18.30
CA SER A 112 -28.36 0.19 -17.16
C SER A 112 -27.50 1.13 -16.30
N VAL A 113 -26.26 0.74 -15.98
CA VAL A 113 -25.32 1.55 -15.19
C VAL A 113 -24.91 2.82 -15.94
N VAL A 114 -24.67 2.74 -17.25
CA VAL A 114 -24.31 3.92 -18.06
C VAL A 114 -25.50 4.85 -18.25
N GLY A 115 -26.70 4.31 -18.50
CA GLY A 115 -27.94 5.08 -18.61
C GLY A 115 -28.30 5.80 -17.31
N ALA A 116 -28.00 5.21 -16.15
CA ALA A 116 -28.15 5.86 -14.85
C ALA A 116 -27.21 7.07 -14.65
N ASN A 117 -26.11 7.16 -15.43
CA ASN A 117 -25.15 8.26 -15.39
C ASN A 117 -25.39 9.34 -16.48
N ASN A 118 -26.60 9.39 -17.07
CA ASN A 118 -27.03 10.38 -18.08
C ASN A 118 -26.18 10.43 -19.36
N LEU A 119 -25.41 9.38 -19.66
CA LEU A 119 -24.73 9.22 -20.95
C LEU A 119 -25.65 8.47 -21.92
N ILE A 120 -26.09 9.15 -22.98
CA ILE A 120 -26.81 8.51 -24.08
C ILE A 120 -25.76 7.87 -24.98
N LEU A 121 -25.71 6.54 -24.97
CA LEU A 121 -24.93 5.76 -25.92
C LEU A 121 -25.81 5.42 -27.12
N GLU A 122 -25.31 5.69 -28.32
CA GLU A 122 -25.88 5.16 -29.55
C GLU A 122 -25.56 3.66 -29.59
N HIS A 123 -26.55 2.82 -29.31
CA HIS A 123 -26.40 1.36 -29.31
C HIS A 123 -27.26 0.73 -30.41
N ASP A 124 -26.64 -0.15 -31.19
CA ASP A 124 -27.31 -1.03 -32.14
C ASP A 124 -27.15 -2.49 -31.68
N PRO A 125 -28.23 -3.28 -31.52
CA PRO A 125 -28.17 -4.71 -31.22
C PRO A 125 -27.21 -5.53 -32.10
N ALA A 126 -26.92 -5.07 -33.33
CA ALA A 126 -25.92 -5.70 -34.19
C ALA A 126 -24.49 -5.65 -33.61
N THR A 127 -24.18 -4.65 -32.79
CA THR A 127 -22.84 -4.48 -32.18
C THR A 127 -22.49 -5.59 -31.18
N VAL A 128 -23.49 -6.23 -30.55
CA VAL A 128 -23.25 -7.36 -29.64
C VAL A 128 -22.81 -8.62 -30.41
N ALA A 129 -23.41 -8.87 -31.58
CA ALA A 129 -23.02 -9.98 -32.45
C ALA A 129 -21.60 -9.76 -33.03
N ASP A 130 -21.29 -8.52 -33.42
CA ASP A 130 -19.94 -8.15 -33.88
C ASP A 130 -18.90 -8.28 -32.75
N LEU A 131 -19.25 -7.86 -31.52
CA LEU A 131 -18.39 -8.03 -30.35
C LEU A 131 -18.12 -9.52 -30.08
N GLN A 132 -19.14 -10.37 -30.12
CA GLN A 132 -19.01 -11.82 -29.94
C GLN A 132 -18.08 -12.42 -31.00
N ALA A 133 -18.26 -12.04 -32.28
CA ALA A 133 -17.41 -12.51 -33.38
C ALA A 133 -15.97 -12.02 -33.22
N GLN A 134 -15.75 -10.77 -32.81
CA GLN A 134 -14.43 -10.19 -32.66
C GLN A 134 -13.67 -10.75 -31.46
N VAL A 135 -14.34 -10.95 -30.32
CA VAL A 135 -13.79 -11.61 -29.13
C VAL A 135 -13.47 -13.07 -29.44
N GLY A 136 -14.40 -13.82 -30.03
CA GLY A 136 -14.16 -15.22 -30.42
C GLY A 136 -12.99 -15.39 -31.39
N ASN A 137 -12.90 -14.52 -32.41
CA ASN A 137 -11.80 -14.54 -33.36
C ASN A 137 -10.46 -14.08 -32.75
N SER A 138 -10.49 -13.16 -31.78
CA SER A 138 -9.30 -12.70 -31.06
C SER A 138 -8.70 -13.83 -30.20
N PHE A 139 -9.52 -14.61 -29.50
CA PHE A 139 -9.07 -15.77 -28.75
C PHE A 139 -8.52 -16.90 -29.66
N LEU A 140 -9.09 -17.09 -30.85
CA LEU A 140 -8.63 -18.10 -31.82
C LEU A 140 -7.36 -17.69 -32.58
N ARG A 141 -7.11 -16.40 -32.78
CA ARG A 141 -5.89 -15.87 -33.43
C ARG A 141 -4.69 -15.72 -32.50
N SER A 142 -4.87 -15.81 -31.19
CA SER A 142 -3.78 -15.68 -30.20
C SER A 142 -2.96 -16.98 -29.99
N LYS A 143 -3.03 -17.92 -30.94
CA LYS A 143 -2.16 -19.12 -30.96
C LYS A 143 -1.08 -19.00 -32.03
#